data_AF-A0A7L3GNX1-F1
#
_entry.id   AF-A0A7L3GNX1-F1
#
_cell.length_a   1.000
_cell.length_b   1.000
_cell.length_c   1.000
_cell.angle_alpha   90.00
_cell.angle_beta   90.00
_cell.angle_gamma   90.00
#
_symmetry.space_group_name_H-M   'P 1'
#
loop_
_entity.id
_entity.type
_entity.pdbx_description
1 polymer ?
#
loop_
_entity_poly.entity_id
_entity_poly.type
_entity_poly.pdbx_seq_one_letter_code
_entity_poly.pdbx_strand_id
1 'polypeptide(L)'
;MTRGGMESVEVFTSEGKGRGLKAQKEFLPGDVIFAEPAYAAVVFDSLTHVICHTCFKRQERLHRCGQCKFAYYCDRTCQRAAWLNHKNECSAIKKHGKAPTENIRLAARIMWKIEREGSGLAEDCLVSIDDLQNHVDSFDEEEKKELRADVESFLEFWPPQSQQFGMQYISHIFGVISCNGFTLSDQRGLQAVGVGIFPNLCQANHDCWPNCTVIFNNGNHEAVRSMFHTQMRIELRALSKISPGDELTVSYVDFLNVSEERRKQLKKQYYFDCSCEHCKKQIKDDLMLAVKEGEGKPSAEMVKEVVQFSKDTLEKINKARMEGLYHEVVKLCRECLKKQEPVLGDTNIYLLRILSIASEVLSYLQMFEEAADYAKRMVDGYL
;
A
#
# COMPACT_ATOMS: atom_id res chain seq x y z
N MET A 1 -19.31 -13.71 11.86
CA MET A 1 -18.89 -12.32 11.63
C MET A 1 -19.65 -11.81 10.42
N THR A 2 -20.45 -10.77 10.57
CA THR A 2 -21.05 -10.00 9.48
C THR A 2 -20.03 -8.98 8.95
N ARG A 3 -20.21 -8.50 7.72
CA ARG A 3 -19.42 -7.39 7.16
C ARG A 3 -19.62 -6.14 8.03
N GLY A 4 -18.56 -5.43 8.38
CA GLY A 4 -18.67 -4.20 9.19
C GLY A 4 -18.92 -4.41 10.69
N GLY A 5 -18.98 -5.66 11.17
CA GLY A 5 -19.12 -5.92 12.61
C GLY A 5 -17.83 -5.55 13.36
N MET A 6 -17.83 -4.40 14.02
CA MET A 6 -16.68 -3.88 14.78
C MET A 6 -16.72 -4.25 16.27
N GLU A 7 -17.60 -5.17 16.66
CA GLU A 7 -17.81 -5.59 18.06
C GLU A 7 -16.57 -6.17 18.75
N SER A 8 -15.60 -6.65 17.98
CA SER A 8 -14.38 -7.26 18.51
C SER A 8 -13.19 -6.32 18.65
N VAL A 9 -13.37 -5.04 18.33
CA VAL A 9 -12.36 -3.98 18.46
C VAL A 9 -12.99 -2.73 19.06
N GLU A 10 -12.17 -1.88 19.67
CA GLU A 10 -12.59 -0.54 20.07
C GLU A 10 -11.52 0.49 19.73
N VAL A 11 -11.95 1.71 19.41
CA VAL A 11 -11.05 2.86 19.30
C VAL A 11 -10.68 3.33 20.71
N PHE A 12 -9.40 3.61 20.92
CA PHE A 12 -8.90 4.14 22.19
C PHE A 12 -7.83 5.20 21.96
N THR A 13 -7.50 5.96 23.00
CA THR A 13 -6.36 6.89 22.97
C THR A 13 -5.10 6.14 23.38
N SER A 14 -4.16 6.01 22.45
CA SER A 14 -2.82 5.47 22.70
C SER A 14 -1.86 6.58 23.10
N GLU A 15 -1.14 6.36 24.20
CA GLU A 15 -0.14 7.30 24.70
C GLU A 15 0.91 7.62 23.62
N GLY A 16 1.04 8.90 23.27
CA GLY A 16 2.00 9.38 22.27
C GLY A 16 1.74 8.99 20.82
N LYS A 17 0.66 8.26 20.50
CA LYS A 17 0.29 7.84 19.13
C LYS A 17 -1.07 8.37 18.65
N GLY A 18 -1.80 9.10 19.50
CA GLY A 18 -3.13 9.59 19.16
C GLY A 18 -4.19 8.50 19.36
N ARG A 19 -5.04 8.26 18.37
CA ARG A 19 -6.00 7.14 18.43
C ARG A 19 -5.32 5.82 18.04
N GLY A 20 -5.89 4.71 18.49
CA GLY A 20 -5.49 3.36 18.13
C GLY A 20 -6.70 2.43 18.13
N LEU A 21 -6.50 1.19 17.67
CA LEU A 21 -7.44 0.09 17.86
C LEU A 21 -6.92 -0.88 18.91
N LYS A 22 -7.79 -1.36 19.81
CA LYS A 22 -7.47 -2.47 20.72
C LYS A 22 -8.48 -3.59 20.63
N ALA A 23 -8.04 -4.81 20.94
CA ALA A 23 -8.88 -6.00 20.91
C ALA A 23 -9.89 -6.03 22.08
N GLN A 24 -11.14 -6.40 21.81
CA GLN A 24 -12.16 -6.66 22.84
C GLN A 24 -12.20 -8.11 23.33
N LYS A 25 -11.50 -9.00 22.62
CA LYS A 25 -11.48 -10.44 22.89
C LYS A 25 -10.13 -11.03 22.48
N GLU A 26 -9.92 -12.29 22.84
CA GLU A 26 -8.75 -13.04 22.39
C GLU A 26 -8.85 -13.37 20.89
N PHE A 27 -7.71 -13.32 20.19
CA PHE A 27 -7.54 -13.79 18.82
C PHE A 27 -6.34 -14.73 18.71
N LEU A 28 -6.45 -15.70 17.80
CA LEU A 28 -5.39 -16.63 17.43
C LEU A 28 -4.81 -16.30 16.06
N PRO A 29 -3.57 -16.75 15.76
CA PRO A 29 -2.97 -16.54 14.44
C PRO A 29 -3.90 -17.01 13.31
N GLY A 30 -4.11 -16.13 12.32
CA GLY A 30 -4.97 -16.36 11.16
C GLY A 30 -6.42 -15.90 11.31
N ASP A 31 -6.87 -15.61 12.54
CA ASP A 31 -8.22 -15.10 12.79
C ASP A 31 -8.46 -13.78 12.04
N VAL A 32 -9.67 -13.64 11.47
CA VAL A 32 -10.15 -12.35 10.95
C VAL A 32 -10.63 -11.52 12.13
N ILE A 33 -9.94 -10.41 12.41
CA ILE A 33 -10.30 -9.49 13.47
C ILE A 33 -11.55 -8.71 13.06
N PHE A 34 -11.52 -8.11 11.88
CA PHE A 34 -12.69 -7.54 11.20
C PHE A 34 -12.47 -7.49 9.69
N ALA A 35 -13.55 -7.23 8.95
CA ALA A 35 -13.49 -6.98 7.52
C ALA A 35 -14.31 -5.76 7.14
N GLU A 36 -13.76 -4.95 6.24
CA GLU A 36 -14.27 -3.62 5.91
C GLU A 36 -14.36 -3.42 4.39
N PRO A 37 -15.50 -2.94 3.85
CA PRO A 37 -15.56 -2.44 2.48
C PRO A 37 -14.78 -1.13 2.34
N ALA A 38 -14.23 -0.87 1.15
CA ALA A 38 -13.67 0.45 0.88
C ALA A 38 -14.77 1.52 0.99
N TYR A 39 -14.49 2.59 1.74
CA TYR A 39 -15.33 3.79 1.78
C TYR A 39 -15.37 4.43 0.38
N ALA A 40 -14.18 4.57 -0.21
CA ALA A 40 -13.99 4.92 -1.61
C ALA A 40 -12.69 4.27 -2.10
N ALA A 41 -12.62 3.96 -3.39
CA ALA A 41 -11.43 3.40 -4.02
C ALA A 41 -11.38 3.74 -5.52
N VAL A 42 -10.16 3.83 -6.06
CA VAL A 42 -9.88 4.16 -7.47
C VAL A 42 -8.70 3.37 -8.01
N VAL A 43 -8.71 3.09 -9.32
CA VAL A 43 -7.58 2.47 -10.05
C VAL A 43 -6.52 3.55 -10.34
N PHE A 44 -5.23 3.18 -10.34
CA PHE A 44 -4.14 4.07 -10.74
C PHE A 44 -4.20 4.44 -12.22
N ASP A 45 -3.84 5.67 -12.57
CA ASP A 45 -3.93 6.22 -13.94
C ASP A 45 -3.24 5.33 -14.97
N SER A 46 -2.06 4.80 -14.63
CA SER A 46 -1.23 3.93 -15.48
C SER A 46 -1.87 2.58 -15.85
N LEU A 47 -2.90 2.15 -15.12
CA LEU A 47 -3.47 0.79 -15.21
C LEU A 47 -4.95 0.76 -15.57
N THR A 48 -5.54 1.92 -15.85
CA THR A 48 -6.99 2.10 -16.12
C THR A 48 -7.55 1.14 -17.18
N HIS A 49 -6.81 0.84 -18.24
CA HIS A 49 -7.27 0.01 -19.36
C HIS A 49 -7.11 -1.50 -19.14
N VAL A 50 -6.37 -1.94 -18.12
CA VAL A 50 -6.10 -3.36 -17.82
C VAL A 50 -6.67 -3.82 -16.48
N ILE A 51 -7.20 -2.91 -15.67
CA ILE A 51 -7.79 -3.19 -14.36
C ILE A 51 -9.28 -2.82 -14.33
N CYS A 52 -10.09 -3.73 -13.79
CA CYS A 52 -11.50 -3.45 -13.56
C CYS A 52 -11.68 -2.39 -12.46
N HIS A 53 -12.43 -1.34 -12.76
CA HIS A 53 -12.71 -0.21 -11.86
C HIS A 53 -13.68 -0.54 -10.70
N THR A 54 -14.15 -1.79 -10.64
CA THR A 54 -15.06 -2.27 -9.58
C THR A 54 -14.35 -3.21 -8.61
N CYS A 55 -13.69 -4.26 -9.14
CA CYS A 55 -13.12 -5.33 -8.33
C CYS A 55 -11.59 -5.35 -8.33
N PHE A 56 -10.95 -4.41 -9.04
CA PHE A 56 -9.50 -4.28 -9.11
C PHE A 56 -8.77 -5.50 -9.69
N LYS A 57 -9.51 -6.39 -10.36
CA LYS A 57 -8.91 -7.54 -11.05
C LYS A 57 -8.30 -7.12 -12.38
N ARG A 58 -7.11 -7.65 -12.66
CA ARG A 58 -6.48 -7.58 -13.98
C ARG A 58 -7.13 -8.56 -14.94
N GLN A 59 -7.46 -8.09 -16.14
CA GLN A 59 -7.97 -8.93 -17.23
C GLN A 59 -7.45 -8.45 -18.57
N GLU A 60 -7.25 -9.39 -19.50
CA GLU A 60 -6.82 -9.07 -20.87
C GLU A 60 -7.90 -8.32 -21.68
N ARG A 61 -9.17 -8.61 -21.39
CA ARG A 61 -10.32 -8.05 -22.11
C ARG A 61 -11.30 -7.46 -21.11
N LEU A 62 -11.36 -6.13 -21.07
CA LEU A 62 -12.31 -5.38 -20.26
C LEU A 62 -13.31 -4.63 -21.14
N HIS A 63 -14.53 -4.46 -20.63
CA HIS A 63 -15.58 -3.68 -21.27
C HIS A 63 -15.54 -2.22 -20.80
N ARG A 64 -15.27 -1.32 -21.74
CA ARG A 64 -15.24 0.13 -21.49
C ARG A 64 -16.64 0.71 -21.37
N CYS A 65 -16.84 1.62 -20.42
CA CYS A 65 -18.05 2.43 -20.31
C CYS A 65 -18.26 3.26 -21.58
N GLY A 66 -19.41 3.08 -22.26
CA GLY A 66 -19.71 3.80 -23.49
C GLY A 66 -19.92 5.30 -23.34
N GLN A 67 -20.22 5.77 -22.12
CA GLN A 67 -20.54 7.19 -21.86
C GLN A 67 -19.30 8.04 -21.59
N CYS A 68 -18.49 7.67 -20.59
CA CYS A 68 -17.29 8.42 -20.24
C CYS A 68 -16.04 7.98 -21.01
N LYS A 69 -16.06 6.79 -21.63
CA LYS A 69 -14.89 6.16 -22.30
C LYS A 69 -13.65 6.03 -21.40
N PHE A 70 -13.83 6.14 -20.08
CA PHE A 70 -12.76 6.06 -19.08
C PHE A 70 -12.81 4.75 -18.29
N ALA A 71 -13.94 4.42 -17.65
CA ALA A 71 -14.01 3.26 -16.76
C ALA A 71 -14.08 1.94 -17.52
N TYR A 72 -13.39 0.92 -17.00
CA TYR A 72 -13.32 -0.44 -17.56
C TYR A 72 -13.83 -1.49 -16.56
N TYR A 73 -14.54 -2.50 -17.06
CA TYR A 73 -15.20 -3.51 -16.22
C TYR A 73 -14.96 -4.92 -16.74
N CYS A 74 -14.93 -5.91 -15.85
CA CYS A 74 -14.88 -7.32 -16.24
C CYS A 74 -16.06 -7.71 -17.12
N ASP A 75 -17.25 -7.24 -16.73
CA ASP A 75 -18.53 -7.59 -17.35
C ASP A 75 -19.63 -6.59 -16.95
N ARG A 76 -20.87 -6.88 -17.36
CA ARG A 76 -22.05 -6.09 -16.96
C ARG A 76 -22.35 -6.18 -15.46
N THR A 77 -21.87 -7.21 -14.76
CA THR A 77 -22.06 -7.39 -13.31
C THR A 77 -21.25 -6.34 -12.56
N CYS A 78 -19.96 -6.22 -12.86
CA CYS A 78 -19.08 -5.19 -12.30
C CYS A 78 -19.55 -3.79 -12.69
N GLN A 79 -19.95 -3.59 -13.95
CA GLN A 79 -20.47 -2.29 -14.40
C GLN A 79 -21.72 -1.85 -13.61
N ARG A 80 -22.66 -2.77 -13.34
CA ARG A 80 -23.85 -2.48 -12.54
C ARG A 80 -23.51 -2.20 -11.09
N ALA A 81 -22.61 -3.00 -10.50
CA ALA A 81 -22.17 -2.82 -9.11
C ALA A 81 -21.43 -1.47 -8.91
N ALA A 82 -20.69 -1.00 -9.91
CA ALA A 82 -20.01 0.29 -9.86
C ALA A 82 -20.95 1.49 -9.94
N TRP A 83 -22.18 1.33 -10.46
CA TRP A 83 -22.99 2.46 -10.91
C TRP A 83 -23.30 3.48 -9.80
N LEU A 84 -23.51 3.02 -8.57
CA LEU A 84 -23.75 3.89 -7.41
C LEU A 84 -22.63 4.93 -7.24
N ASN A 85 -21.37 4.52 -7.38
CA ASN A 85 -20.20 5.39 -7.21
C ASN A 85 -19.75 6.01 -8.54
N HIS A 86 -19.96 5.33 -9.66
CA HIS A 86 -19.51 5.78 -10.97
C HIS A 86 -20.45 6.78 -11.64
N LYS A 87 -21.74 6.82 -11.31
CA LYS A 87 -22.72 7.67 -12.02
C LYS A 87 -22.29 9.14 -12.08
N ASN A 88 -21.92 9.72 -10.94
CA ASN A 88 -21.51 11.12 -10.84
C ASN A 88 -20.16 11.36 -11.55
N GLU A 89 -19.18 10.50 -11.27
CA GLU A 89 -17.86 10.51 -11.91
C GLU A 89 -17.96 10.39 -13.44
N CYS A 90 -18.81 9.50 -13.95
CA CYS A 90 -19.04 9.28 -15.38
C CYS A 90 -19.51 10.56 -16.06
N SER A 91 -20.46 11.26 -15.45
CA SER A 91 -20.97 12.52 -15.97
C SER A 91 -19.93 13.64 -15.87
N ALA A 92 -19.21 13.70 -14.74
CA ALA A 92 -18.16 14.69 -14.51
C ALA A 92 -17.02 14.55 -15.52
N ILE A 93 -16.48 13.33 -15.72
CA ILE A 93 -15.44 13.03 -16.71
C ILE A 93 -15.92 13.37 -18.12
N LYS A 94 -17.16 13.03 -18.48
CA LYS A 94 -17.71 13.36 -19.81
C LYS A 94 -17.80 14.88 -20.03
N LYS A 95 -18.19 15.64 -19.00
CA LYS A 95 -18.31 17.11 -19.07
C LYS A 95 -16.93 17.79 -19.08
N HIS A 96 -16.01 17.31 -18.26
CA HIS A 96 -14.63 17.82 -18.16
C HIS A 96 -13.77 17.41 -19.37
N GLY A 97 -14.16 16.35 -20.09
CA GLY A 97 -13.52 15.90 -21.33
C GLY A 97 -12.34 14.93 -21.13
N LYS A 98 -11.80 14.85 -19.91
CA LYS A 98 -10.75 13.89 -19.51
C LYS A 98 -10.98 13.43 -18.07
N ALA A 99 -10.38 12.31 -17.69
CA ALA A 99 -10.32 11.91 -16.30
C ALA A 99 -9.19 12.68 -15.59
N PRO A 100 -9.41 13.20 -14.37
CA PRO A 100 -8.34 13.77 -13.57
C PRO A 100 -7.51 12.65 -12.90
N THR A 101 -6.49 13.04 -12.15
CA THR A 101 -5.56 12.13 -11.45
C THR A 101 -6.28 11.19 -10.48
N GLU A 102 -5.66 10.08 -10.11
CA GLU A 102 -6.22 9.18 -9.07
C GLU A 102 -6.61 9.89 -7.77
N ASN A 103 -5.79 10.84 -7.28
CA ASN A 103 -6.07 11.56 -6.03
C ASN A 103 -7.34 12.40 -6.14
N ILE A 104 -7.50 13.14 -7.24
CA ILE A 104 -8.70 13.95 -7.52
C ILE A 104 -9.93 13.05 -7.67
N ARG A 105 -9.82 11.92 -8.36
CA ARG A 105 -10.92 10.95 -8.50
C ARG A 105 -11.31 10.35 -7.15
N LEU A 106 -10.35 10.03 -6.28
CA LEU A 106 -10.61 9.49 -4.95
C LEU A 106 -11.29 10.52 -4.06
N ALA A 107 -10.77 11.76 -4.03
CA ALA A 107 -11.37 12.87 -3.30
C ALA A 107 -12.81 13.12 -3.75
N ALA A 108 -13.07 13.12 -5.06
CA ALA A 108 -14.42 13.28 -5.60
C ALA A 108 -15.37 12.14 -5.19
N ARG A 109 -14.91 10.88 -5.21
CA ARG A 109 -15.71 9.74 -4.76
C ARG A 109 -16.03 9.81 -3.26
N ILE A 110 -15.08 10.29 -2.44
CA ILE A 110 -15.31 10.55 -1.01
C ILE A 110 -16.39 11.62 -0.85
N MET A 111 -16.23 12.79 -1.46
CA MET A 111 -17.18 13.90 -1.31
C MET A 111 -18.58 13.59 -1.87
N TRP A 112 -18.70 12.86 -2.99
CA TRP A 112 -20.01 12.40 -3.47
C TRP A 112 -20.68 11.38 -2.54
N LYS A 113 -19.88 10.58 -1.82
CA LYS A 113 -20.42 9.68 -0.80
C LYS A 113 -20.94 10.46 0.41
N ILE A 114 -20.19 11.47 0.85
CA ILE A 114 -20.59 12.38 1.94
C ILE A 114 -21.88 13.14 1.58
N GLU A 115 -21.95 13.72 0.37
CA GLU A 115 -23.16 14.38 -0.13
C GLU A 115 -24.37 13.45 -0.15
N ARG A 116 -24.19 12.20 -0.61
CA ARG A 116 -25.28 11.22 -0.71
C ARG A 116 -25.78 10.77 0.66
N GLU A 117 -24.88 10.61 1.63
CA GLU A 117 -25.18 10.08 2.97
C GLU A 117 -25.47 11.19 3.98
N GLY A 118 -25.19 12.45 3.64
CA GLY A 118 -25.36 13.61 4.52
C GLY A 118 -24.35 13.68 5.67
N SER A 119 -23.37 12.77 5.70
CA SER A 119 -22.40 12.59 6.78
C SER A 119 -21.16 11.86 6.25
N GLY A 120 -19.99 12.14 6.83
CA GLY A 120 -18.76 11.36 6.61
C GLY A 120 -18.68 10.06 7.41
N LEU A 121 -19.60 9.86 8.37
CA LEU A 121 -19.73 8.65 9.15
C LEU A 121 -20.68 7.67 8.45
N ALA A 122 -20.14 6.57 7.93
CA ALA A 122 -20.95 5.46 7.44
C ALA A 122 -21.40 4.54 8.59
N GLU A 123 -22.50 3.81 8.40
CA GLU A 123 -23.14 2.97 9.43
C GLU A 123 -22.18 1.96 10.10
N ASP A 124 -21.25 1.39 9.32
CA ASP A 124 -20.27 0.40 9.79
C ASP A 124 -18.91 1.02 10.20
N CYS A 125 -18.82 2.34 10.36
CA CYS A 125 -17.58 3.04 10.68
C CYS A 125 -17.56 3.48 12.16
N LEU A 126 -16.43 3.24 12.83
CA LEU A 126 -16.14 3.71 14.18
C LEU A 126 -15.81 5.21 14.21
N VAL A 127 -15.39 5.77 13.07
CA VAL A 127 -14.87 7.13 12.94
C VAL A 127 -15.34 7.71 11.60
N SER A 128 -15.68 9.01 11.58
CA SER A 128 -15.98 9.70 10.33
C SER A 128 -14.73 9.82 9.45
N ILE A 129 -14.88 9.81 8.13
CA ILE A 129 -13.75 10.14 7.24
C ILE A 129 -13.20 11.55 7.52
N ASP A 130 -14.05 12.45 8.01
CA ASP A 130 -13.67 13.80 8.43
C ASP A 130 -12.68 13.81 9.59
N ASP A 131 -12.75 12.80 10.44
CA ASP A 131 -11.96 12.73 11.66
C ASP A 131 -10.66 11.95 11.46
N LEU A 132 -10.40 11.37 10.28
CA LEU A 132 -9.14 10.67 10.00
C LEU A 132 -7.95 11.63 10.10
N GLN A 133 -6.80 11.08 10.51
CA GLN A 133 -5.59 11.87 10.68
C GLN A 133 -5.18 12.46 9.33
N ASN A 134 -4.91 13.77 9.31
CA ASN A 134 -4.21 14.41 8.21
C ASN A 134 -3.00 15.15 8.79
N HIS A 135 -1.99 15.37 7.95
CA HIS A 135 -0.76 16.08 8.33
C HIS A 135 -0.51 17.30 7.45
N VAL A 136 -1.56 17.93 6.91
CA VAL A 136 -1.43 19.07 6.00
C VAL A 136 -0.65 20.22 6.64
N ASP A 137 -0.81 20.44 7.94
CA ASP A 137 -0.05 21.46 8.68
C ASP A 137 1.45 21.14 8.80
N SER A 138 1.83 19.88 8.61
CA SER A 138 3.23 19.41 8.62
C SER A 138 3.85 19.34 7.22
N PHE A 139 3.08 19.63 6.16
CA PHE A 139 3.58 19.59 4.80
C PHE A 139 4.68 20.63 4.58
N ASP A 140 5.70 20.25 3.81
CA ASP A 140 6.70 21.19 3.31
C ASP A 140 6.12 22.08 2.18
N GLU A 141 6.93 23.02 1.67
CA GLU A 141 6.45 23.99 0.68
C GLU A 141 6.16 23.38 -0.70
N GLU A 142 6.85 22.30 -1.09
CA GLU A 142 6.55 21.60 -2.33
C GLU A 142 5.29 20.75 -2.17
N GLU A 143 5.11 20.05 -1.05
CA GLU A 143 3.89 19.31 -0.73
C GLU A 143 2.65 20.23 -0.69
N LYS A 144 2.77 21.43 -0.08
CA LYS A 144 1.69 22.43 -0.10
C LYS A 144 1.39 22.94 -1.50
N LYS A 145 2.40 23.06 -2.36
CA LYS A 145 2.23 23.52 -3.75
C LYS A 145 1.54 22.46 -4.58
N GLU A 146 1.92 21.18 -4.44
CA GLU A 146 1.22 20.06 -5.06
C GLU A 146 -0.24 19.99 -4.61
N LEU A 147 -0.48 20.12 -3.30
CA LEU A 147 -1.84 20.16 -2.74
C LEU A 147 -2.68 21.31 -3.32
N ARG A 148 -2.12 22.51 -3.48
CA ARG A 148 -2.83 23.64 -4.11
C ARG A 148 -3.21 23.34 -5.55
N ALA A 149 -2.30 22.75 -6.33
CA ALA A 149 -2.57 22.36 -7.71
C ALA A 149 -3.67 21.28 -7.80
N ASP A 150 -3.66 20.30 -6.90
CA ASP A 150 -4.69 19.26 -6.81
C ASP A 150 -6.06 19.85 -6.43
N VAL A 151 -6.11 20.82 -5.50
CA VAL A 151 -7.34 21.53 -5.12
C VAL A 151 -7.90 22.36 -6.28
N GLU A 152 -7.06 23.10 -6.99
CA GLU A 152 -7.46 23.88 -8.17
C GLU A 152 -8.03 22.95 -9.27
N SER A 153 -7.31 21.87 -9.59
CA SER A 153 -7.78 20.90 -10.59
C SER A 153 -9.04 20.17 -10.15
N PHE A 154 -9.19 19.88 -8.84
CA PHE A 154 -10.42 19.35 -8.29
C PHE A 154 -11.60 20.30 -8.50
N LEU A 155 -11.43 21.61 -8.24
CA LEU A 155 -12.50 22.61 -8.41
C LEU A 155 -12.94 22.72 -9.88
N GLU A 156 -12.03 22.59 -10.84
CA GLU A 156 -12.36 22.53 -12.28
C GLU A 156 -13.13 21.26 -12.67
N PHE A 157 -12.86 20.15 -12.00
CA PHE A 157 -13.52 18.87 -12.24
C PHE A 157 -14.88 18.76 -11.51
N TRP A 158 -15.02 19.40 -10.35
CA TRP A 158 -16.16 19.26 -9.46
C TRP A 158 -17.45 19.85 -10.08
N PRO A 159 -18.55 19.08 -10.19
CA PRO A 159 -19.75 19.58 -10.85
C PRO A 159 -20.47 20.66 -10.02
N PRO A 160 -20.86 21.80 -10.62
CA PRO A 160 -21.54 22.91 -9.90
C PRO A 160 -22.88 22.52 -9.26
N GLN A 161 -23.53 21.48 -9.76
CA GLN A 161 -24.79 20.99 -9.22
C GLN A 161 -24.65 20.07 -8.00
N SER A 162 -23.42 19.65 -7.66
CA SER A 162 -23.15 18.87 -6.45
C SER A 162 -23.06 19.80 -5.23
N GLN A 163 -23.11 19.25 -4.02
CA GLN A 163 -22.76 19.98 -2.80
C GLN A 163 -21.39 20.68 -2.96
N GLN A 164 -21.34 21.98 -2.63
CA GLN A 164 -20.11 22.75 -2.67
C GLN A 164 -19.39 22.64 -1.33
N PHE A 165 -18.08 22.41 -1.38
CA PHE A 165 -17.22 22.27 -0.21
C PHE A 165 -16.20 23.42 -0.17
N GLY A 166 -15.90 23.92 1.03
CA GLY A 166 -14.89 24.96 1.20
C GLY A 166 -13.48 24.45 0.90
N MET A 167 -12.58 25.33 0.47
CA MET A 167 -11.19 24.95 0.14
C MET A 167 -10.47 24.26 1.30
N GLN A 168 -10.68 24.70 2.55
CA GLN A 168 -10.06 24.05 3.71
C GLN A 168 -10.50 22.59 3.84
N TYR A 169 -11.78 22.31 3.58
CA TYR A 169 -12.32 20.96 3.65
C TYR A 169 -11.79 20.08 2.51
N ILE A 170 -11.69 20.63 1.30
CA ILE A 170 -11.10 19.91 0.16
C ILE A 170 -9.64 19.55 0.45
N SER A 171 -8.84 20.53 0.93
CA SER A 171 -7.46 20.30 1.37
C SER A 171 -7.35 19.24 2.46
N HIS A 172 -8.27 19.26 3.43
CA HIS A 172 -8.36 18.24 4.48
C HIS A 172 -8.55 16.84 3.91
N ILE A 173 -9.48 16.64 2.97
CA ILE A 173 -9.72 15.34 2.33
C ILE A 173 -8.49 14.85 1.55
N PHE A 174 -7.76 15.73 0.85
CA PHE A 174 -6.49 15.35 0.21
C PHE A 174 -5.43 14.95 1.24
N GLY A 175 -5.33 15.66 2.35
CA GLY A 175 -4.48 15.29 3.48
C GLY A 175 -4.84 13.91 4.05
N VAL A 176 -6.13 13.62 4.22
CA VAL A 176 -6.63 12.30 4.64
C VAL A 176 -6.20 11.23 3.64
N ILE A 177 -6.33 11.47 2.33
CA ILE A 177 -5.90 10.51 1.30
C ILE A 177 -4.40 10.21 1.42
N SER A 178 -3.57 11.24 1.56
CA SER A 178 -2.11 11.10 1.64
C SER A 178 -1.65 10.26 2.85
N CYS A 179 -2.32 10.42 4.00
CA CYS A 179 -1.92 9.75 5.23
C CYS A 179 -2.61 8.40 5.47
N ASN A 180 -3.70 8.09 4.77
CA ASN A 180 -4.56 6.93 5.07
C ASN A 180 -4.87 6.04 3.87
N GLY A 181 -4.32 6.34 2.70
CA GLY A 181 -4.51 5.56 1.48
C GLY A 181 -3.92 4.16 1.59
N PHE A 182 -4.74 3.14 1.40
CA PHE A 182 -4.29 1.75 1.29
C PHE A 182 -4.17 1.34 -0.17
N THR A 183 -2.98 0.83 -0.52
CA THR A 183 -2.73 0.24 -1.83
C THR A 183 -3.56 -1.02 -2.03
N LEU A 184 -4.24 -1.11 -3.16
CA LEU A 184 -5.02 -2.27 -3.59
C LEU A 184 -4.22 -3.08 -4.58
N SER A 185 -4.19 -4.40 -4.41
CA SER A 185 -3.48 -5.32 -5.31
C SER A 185 -4.44 -5.99 -6.31
N ASP A 186 -3.87 -6.45 -7.42
CA ASP A 186 -4.58 -7.37 -8.31
C ASP A 186 -4.87 -8.71 -7.61
N GLN A 187 -5.70 -9.55 -8.24
CA GLN A 187 -6.10 -10.85 -7.68
C GLN A 187 -4.96 -11.84 -7.50
N ARG A 188 -3.77 -11.55 -8.03
CA ARG A 188 -2.58 -12.39 -7.90
C ARG A 188 -1.62 -11.85 -6.82
N GLY A 189 -1.91 -10.67 -6.26
CA GLY A 189 -1.04 -9.99 -5.29
C GLY A 189 0.27 -9.48 -5.91
N LEU A 190 0.38 -9.40 -7.24
CA LEU A 190 1.66 -9.13 -7.91
C LEU A 190 1.95 -7.65 -8.11
N GLN A 191 0.90 -6.83 -8.25
CA GLN A 191 1.05 -5.43 -8.57
C GLN A 191 0.03 -4.60 -7.79
N ALA A 192 0.48 -3.44 -7.34
CA ALA A 192 -0.34 -2.35 -6.85
C ALA A 192 -1.16 -1.75 -8.01
N VAL A 193 -2.49 -1.78 -7.92
CA VAL A 193 -3.39 -1.41 -9.02
C VAL A 193 -4.33 -0.24 -8.70
N GLY A 194 -4.40 0.17 -7.45
CA GLY A 194 -5.23 1.29 -7.04
C GLY A 194 -5.00 1.67 -5.59
N VAL A 195 -5.81 2.62 -5.13
CA VAL A 195 -5.80 3.12 -3.75
C VAL A 195 -7.23 3.20 -3.23
N GLY A 196 -7.43 2.89 -1.96
CA GLY A 196 -8.71 2.99 -1.27
C GLY A 196 -8.57 3.49 0.17
N ILE A 197 -9.68 3.99 0.71
CA ILE A 197 -9.80 4.44 2.11
C ILE A 197 -10.69 3.47 2.87
N PHE A 198 -10.23 3.07 4.05
CA PHE A 198 -10.85 2.08 4.93
C PHE A 198 -10.86 2.66 6.36
N PRO A 199 -11.85 3.52 6.69
CA PRO A 199 -11.79 4.40 7.87
C PRO A 199 -11.50 3.68 9.19
N ASN A 200 -12.02 2.47 9.37
CA ASN A 200 -11.76 1.70 10.56
C ASN A 200 -10.33 1.18 10.60
N LEU A 201 -9.85 0.60 9.49
CA LEU A 201 -8.46 0.15 9.38
C LEU A 201 -7.45 1.29 9.58
N CYS A 202 -7.78 2.51 9.16
CA CYS A 202 -6.95 3.70 9.38
C CYS A 202 -6.70 4.04 10.86
N GLN A 203 -7.42 3.40 11.79
CA GLN A 203 -7.18 3.56 13.24
C GLN A 203 -6.10 2.60 13.78
N ALA A 204 -5.66 1.59 13.01
CA ALA A 204 -4.62 0.66 13.44
C ALA A 204 -3.24 1.32 13.32
N ASN A 205 -2.56 1.53 14.44
CA ASN A 205 -1.25 2.18 14.46
C ASN A 205 -0.13 1.32 13.87
N HIS A 206 1.00 1.98 13.59
CA HIS A 206 2.20 1.32 13.13
C HIS A 206 2.96 0.58 14.24
N ASP A 207 3.41 -0.64 13.94
CA ASP A 207 4.61 -1.24 14.54
C ASP A 207 5.45 -1.90 13.42
N CYS A 208 6.78 -1.82 13.51
CA CYS A 208 7.67 -2.50 12.56
C CYS A 208 7.58 -4.02 12.68
N TRP A 209 7.17 -4.54 13.84
CA TRP A 209 6.91 -5.95 14.07
C TRP A 209 5.48 -6.13 14.56
N PRO A 210 4.50 -6.03 13.64
CA PRO A 210 3.10 -5.92 14.00
C PRO A 210 2.52 -7.24 14.51
N ASN A 211 1.44 -7.15 15.27
CA ASN A 211 0.63 -8.32 15.63
C ASN A 211 -0.51 -8.60 14.63
N CYS A 212 -0.74 -7.71 13.67
CA CYS A 212 -1.74 -7.88 12.62
C CYS A 212 -1.16 -7.70 11.21
N THR A 213 -1.85 -8.28 10.23
CA THR A 213 -1.60 -8.07 8.80
C THR A 213 -2.89 -7.70 8.08
N VAL A 214 -2.73 -7.04 6.95
CA VAL A 214 -3.83 -6.51 6.13
C VAL A 214 -3.88 -7.25 4.81
N ILE A 215 -5.04 -7.79 4.47
CA ILE A 215 -5.25 -8.50 3.20
C ILE A 215 -6.41 -7.86 2.45
N PHE A 216 -6.16 -7.50 1.18
CA PHE A 216 -7.22 -7.07 0.27
C PHE A 216 -7.76 -8.28 -0.51
N ASN A 217 -9.06 -8.54 -0.38
CA ASN A 217 -9.76 -9.56 -1.15
C ASN A 217 -10.58 -8.88 -2.26
N ASN A 218 -10.24 -9.15 -3.52
CA ASN A 218 -10.95 -8.60 -4.69
C ASN A 218 -12.40 -9.11 -4.83
N GLY A 219 -12.79 -10.12 -4.03
CA GLY A 219 -14.07 -10.80 -4.11
C GLY A 219 -14.19 -11.69 -5.36
N ASN A 220 -15.34 -12.36 -5.49
CA ASN A 220 -15.74 -13.08 -6.69
C ASN A 220 -17.23 -12.81 -6.96
N HIS A 221 -17.57 -12.54 -8.21
CA HIS A 221 -18.95 -12.25 -8.61
C HIS A 221 -19.58 -13.40 -9.41
N GLU A 222 -19.04 -14.62 -9.31
CA GLU A 222 -19.74 -15.83 -9.74
C GLU A 222 -21.08 -16.01 -9.00
N ALA A 223 -22.04 -16.67 -9.64
CA ALA A 223 -23.49 -16.54 -9.48
C ALA A 223 -24.09 -16.72 -8.06
N VAL A 224 -23.31 -17.05 -7.03
CA VAL A 224 -23.76 -17.14 -5.64
C VAL A 224 -23.66 -15.76 -4.98
N ARG A 225 -24.62 -14.89 -5.31
CA ARG A 225 -24.74 -13.55 -4.69
C ARG A 225 -24.93 -13.71 -3.18
N SER A 226 -24.19 -12.91 -2.41
CA SER A 226 -24.34 -12.61 -0.96
C SER A 226 -23.46 -13.33 0.06
N MET A 227 -22.62 -14.31 -0.29
CA MET A 227 -21.74 -14.92 0.72
C MET A 227 -20.63 -13.95 1.18
N PHE A 228 -20.35 -13.90 2.48
CA PHE A 228 -19.32 -13.02 3.06
C PHE A 228 -17.96 -13.17 2.35
N HIS A 229 -17.56 -14.40 2.04
CA HIS A 229 -16.25 -14.69 1.44
C HIS A 229 -16.10 -14.21 -0.01
N THR A 230 -17.20 -13.94 -0.73
CA THR A 230 -17.17 -13.53 -2.15
C THR A 230 -17.17 -12.01 -2.34
N GLN A 231 -17.24 -11.22 -1.26
CA GLN A 231 -17.33 -9.76 -1.36
C GLN A 231 -15.95 -9.10 -1.38
N MET A 232 -15.81 -8.04 -2.17
CA MET A 232 -14.61 -7.20 -2.12
C MET A 232 -14.54 -6.48 -0.76
N ARG A 233 -13.40 -6.65 -0.07
CA ARG A 233 -13.17 -6.12 1.28
C ARG A 233 -11.69 -6.16 1.64
N ILE A 234 -11.30 -5.34 2.60
CA ILE A 234 -10.05 -5.50 3.32
C ILE A 234 -10.30 -6.30 4.60
N GLU A 235 -9.32 -7.07 5.04
CA GLU A 235 -9.37 -7.87 6.26
C GLU A 235 -8.15 -7.55 7.11
N LEU A 236 -8.38 -7.25 8.39
CA LEU A 236 -7.35 -7.23 9.40
C LEU A 236 -7.27 -8.63 10.03
N ARG A 237 -6.10 -9.26 10.01
CA ARG A 237 -5.90 -10.62 10.50
C ARG A 237 -4.79 -10.68 11.54
N ALA A 238 -4.96 -11.51 12.55
CA ALA A 238 -3.94 -11.70 13.59
C ALA A 238 -2.76 -12.51 13.05
N LEU A 239 -1.53 -12.05 13.32
CA LEU A 239 -0.27 -12.77 13.03
C LEU A 239 0.21 -13.60 14.23
N SER A 240 -0.20 -13.22 15.43
CA SER A 240 0.15 -13.85 16.69
C SER A 240 -1.08 -13.99 17.57
N LYS A 241 -0.92 -14.60 18.75
CA LYS A 241 -1.97 -14.54 19.79
C LYS A 241 -2.10 -13.09 20.27
N ILE A 242 -3.33 -12.58 20.33
CA ILE A 242 -3.66 -11.23 20.81
C ILE A 242 -4.64 -11.35 21.97
N SER A 243 -4.34 -10.72 23.10
CA SER A 243 -5.18 -10.73 24.30
C SER A 243 -6.19 -9.56 24.29
N PRO A 244 -7.31 -9.67 25.01
CA PRO A 244 -8.20 -8.53 25.21
C PRO A 244 -7.43 -7.34 25.82
N GLY A 245 -7.62 -6.15 25.25
CA GLY A 245 -6.93 -4.92 25.66
C GLY A 245 -5.63 -4.62 24.91
N ASP A 246 -5.04 -5.59 24.20
CA ASP A 246 -3.84 -5.37 23.40
C ASP A 246 -4.11 -4.41 22.24
N GLU A 247 -3.18 -3.48 21.98
CA GLU A 247 -3.21 -2.62 20.79
C GLU A 247 -3.01 -3.46 19.53
N LEU A 248 -3.84 -3.22 18.52
CA LEU A 248 -3.75 -3.82 17.19
C LEU A 248 -2.87 -2.94 16.30
N THR A 249 -1.77 -3.49 15.82
CA THR A 249 -0.80 -2.76 15.00
C THR A 249 -0.56 -3.46 13.66
N VAL A 250 -0.23 -2.66 12.64
CA VAL A 250 0.15 -3.12 11.30
C VAL A 250 1.48 -2.47 10.88
N SER A 251 2.17 -3.03 9.89
CA SER A 251 3.36 -2.35 9.35
C SER A 251 2.99 -1.43 8.19
N TYR A 252 3.44 -0.18 8.23
CA TYR A 252 3.22 0.80 7.16
C TYR A 252 4.35 0.81 6.13
N VAL A 253 5.47 0.17 6.47
CA VAL A 253 6.69 0.08 5.64
C VAL A 253 7.18 -1.35 5.62
N ASP A 254 8.04 -1.67 4.66
CA ASP A 254 8.72 -2.97 4.63
C ASP A 254 9.70 -3.09 5.80
N PHE A 255 9.65 -4.22 6.51
CA PHE A 255 10.56 -4.54 7.61
C PHE A 255 12.02 -4.71 7.15
N LEU A 256 12.27 -5.08 5.88
CA LEU A 256 13.58 -5.39 5.30
C LEU A 256 14.42 -4.13 4.98
N ASN A 257 14.58 -3.32 6.00
CA ASN A 257 15.38 -2.11 6.07
C ASN A 257 15.88 -1.98 7.50
N VAL A 258 17.07 -1.40 7.70
CA VAL A 258 17.55 -1.09 9.05
C VAL A 258 16.63 -0.09 9.75
N SER A 259 16.64 -0.09 11.09
CA SER A 259 15.74 0.75 11.91
C SER A 259 15.79 2.25 11.56
N GLU A 260 16.98 2.79 11.27
CA GLU A 260 17.16 4.18 10.84
C GLU A 260 16.41 4.49 9.55
N GLU A 261 16.51 3.60 8.56
CA GLU A 261 15.87 3.78 7.25
C GLU A 261 14.34 3.61 7.37
N ARG A 262 13.86 2.65 8.17
CA ARG A 262 12.42 2.54 8.47
C ARG A 262 11.89 3.82 9.12
N ARG A 263 12.60 4.37 10.12
CA ARG A 263 12.23 5.64 10.76
C ARG A 263 12.21 6.80 9.78
N LYS A 264 13.20 6.89 8.89
CA LYS A 264 13.26 7.92 7.85
C LYS A 264 12.04 7.86 6.92
N GLN A 265 11.67 6.66 6.46
CA GLN A 265 10.49 6.46 5.61
C GLN A 265 9.20 6.82 6.34
N LEU A 266 9.05 6.37 7.59
CA LEU A 266 7.88 6.66 8.42
C LEU A 266 7.76 8.15 8.73
N LYS A 267 8.86 8.82 9.06
CA LYS A 267 8.88 10.25 9.32
C LYS A 267 8.52 11.06 8.09
N LYS A 268 9.03 10.65 6.92
CA LYS A 268 8.74 11.33 5.65
C LYS A 268 7.26 11.19 5.24
N GLN A 269 6.69 9.99 5.34
CA GLN A 269 5.33 9.72 4.84
C GLN A 269 4.23 9.98 5.88
N TYR A 270 4.51 9.71 7.16
CA TYR A 270 3.52 9.68 8.24
C TYR A 270 3.86 10.63 9.41
N TYR A 271 4.92 11.43 9.29
CA TYR A 271 5.25 12.52 10.22
C TYR A 271 5.42 12.11 11.69
N PHE A 272 5.89 10.88 11.95
CA PHE A 272 6.20 10.42 13.30
C PHE A 272 7.53 9.67 13.39
N ASP A 273 8.13 9.66 14.59
CA ASP A 273 9.34 8.90 14.89
C ASP A 273 8.98 7.56 15.55
N CYS A 274 9.20 6.44 14.83
CA CYS A 274 8.83 5.12 15.33
C CYS A 274 9.61 4.71 16.60
N SER A 275 8.86 4.35 17.63
CA SER A 275 9.35 4.03 18.97
C SER A 275 9.07 2.58 19.40
N CYS A 276 8.75 1.70 18.45
CA CYS A 276 8.58 0.27 18.70
C CYS A 276 9.88 -0.38 19.23
N GLU A 277 9.75 -1.57 19.80
CA GLU A 277 10.89 -2.29 20.37
C GLU A 277 12.01 -2.52 19.33
N HIS A 278 11.63 -2.90 18.10
CA HIS A 278 12.57 -3.19 17.03
C HIS A 278 13.39 -1.96 16.62
N CYS A 279 12.77 -0.78 16.60
CA CYS A 279 13.48 0.47 16.30
C CYS A 279 14.27 1.01 17.50
N LYS A 280 13.80 0.82 18.74
CA LYS A 280 14.52 1.27 19.95
C LYS A 280 15.77 0.45 20.21
N LYS A 281 15.67 -0.88 20.07
CA LYS A 281 16.75 -1.83 20.34
C LYS A 281 17.55 -2.21 19.09
N GLN A 282 17.21 -1.65 17.92
CA GLN A 282 17.86 -1.97 16.63
C GLN A 282 17.85 -3.48 16.34
N ILE A 283 16.76 -4.16 16.71
CA ILE A 283 16.64 -5.62 16.56
C ILE A 283 16.73 -5.96 15.07
N LYS A 284 17.60 -6.92 14.74
CA LYS A 284 17.92 -7.42 13.39
C LYS A 284 18.78 -6.48 12.54
N ASP A 285 19.13 -5.28 12.98
CA ASP A 285 20.00 -4.39 12.18
C ASP A 285 21.40 -4.99 11.97
N ASP A 286 21.90 -5.74 12.96
CA ASP A 286 23.14 -6.51 12.90
C ASP A 286 23.10 -7.61 11.82
N LEU A 287 21.98 -8.34 11.72
CA LEU A 287 21.77 -9.33 10.66
C LEU A 287 21.62 -8.65 9.29
N MET A 288 20.87 -7.56 9.22
CA MET A 288 20.63 -6.80 7.99
C MET A 288 21.90 -6.16 7.43
N LEU A 289 22.88 -5.87 8.29
CA LEU A 289 24.20 -5.36 7.92
C LEU A 289 25.31 -6.40 8.10
N ALA A 290 24.96 -7.69 8.16
CA ALA A 290 25.91 -8.76 8.40
C ALA A 290 27.06 -8.72 7.38
N VAL A 291 28.26 -9.06 7.85
CA VAL A 291 29.50 -9.18 7.08
C VAL A 291 30.03 -10.60 7.24
N LYS A 292 30.83 -11.09 6.29
CA LYS A 292 31.48 -12.40 6.44
C LYS A 292 32.43 -12.39 7.65
N GLU A 293 32.37 -13.44 8.45
CA GLU A 293 33.24 -13.66 9.61
C GLU A 293 34.28 -14.76 9.32
N GLY A 294 35.39 -14.77 10.05
CA GLY A 294 36.45 -15.77 9.93
C GLY A 294 37.80 -15.23 9.41
N GLU A 295 38.69 -16.13 8.99
CA GLU A 295 39.96 -15.76 8.36
C GLU A 295 39.70 -14.98 7.06
N GLY A 296 40.25 -13.77 6.96
CA GLY A 296 39.97 -12.86 5.84
C GLY A 296 38.79 -11.91 6.04
N LYS A 297 38.36 -11.67 7.29
CA LYS A 297 37.32 -10.67 7.64
C LYS A 297 37.55 -9.34 6.89
N PRO A 298 36.55 -8.81 6.18
CA PRO A 298 36.69 -7.56 5.43
C PRO A 298 36.90 -6.37 6.35
N SER A 299 37.70 -5.40 5.90
CA SER A 299 37.88 -4.12 6.62
C SER A 299 36.61 -3.27 6.57
N ALA A 300 36.46 -2.34 7.51
CA ALA A 300 35.32 -1.43 7.55
C ALA A 300 35.24 -0.56 6.28
N GLU A 301 36.39 -0.16 5.72
CA GLU A 301 36.49 0.56 4.46
C GLU A 301 35.97 -0.29 3.30
N MET A 302 36.40 -1.55 3.20
CA MET A 302 35.95 -2.46 2.15
C MET A 302 34.44 -2.71 2.23
N VAL A 303 33.89 -2.87 3.43
CA VAL A 303 32.44 -3.00 3.64
C VAL A 303 31.71 -1.75 3.15
N LYS A 304 32.18 -0.55 3.51
CA LYS A 304 31.59 0.72 3.04
C LYS A 304 31.63 0.85 1.52
N GLU A 305 32.75 0.50 0.89
CA GLU A 305 32.90 0.53 -0.57
C GLU A 305 31.93 -0.44 -1.26
N VAL A 306 31.82 -1.67 -0.77
CA VAL A 306 30.90 -2.68 -1.35
C VAL A 306 29.45 -2.28 -1.14
N VAL A 307 29.08 -1.73 0.03
CA VAL A 307 27.72 -1.21 0.27
C VAL A 307 27.41 -0.06 -0.66
N GLN A 308 28.33 0.90 -0.84
CA GLN A 308 28.11 2.01 -1.77
C GLN A 308 27.99 1.52 -3.21
N PHE A 309 28.88 0.62 -3.64
CA PHE A 309 28.78 -0.01 -4.96
C PHE A 309 27.45 -0.75 -5.18
N SER A 310 26.92 -1.37 -4.13
CA SER A 310 25.61 -2.05 -4.17
C SER A 310 24.47 -1.06 -4.37
N LYS A 311 24.50 0.09 -3.69
CA LYS A 311 23.51 1.17 -3.87
C LYS A 311 23.55 1.72 -5.29
N ASP A 312 24.73 2.07 -5.79
CA ASP A 312 24.91 2.61 -7.14
C ASP A 312 24.46 1.59 -8.21
N THR A 313 24.72 0.31 -7.98
CA THR A 313 24.29 -0.78 -8.87
C THR A 313 22.77 -0.96 -8.84
N LEU A 314 22.12 -0.85 -7.68
CA LEU A 314 20.65 -0.89 -7.57
C LEU A 314 19.98 0.23 -8.37
N GLU A 315 20.54 1.45 -8.37
CA GLU A 315 20.03 2.56 -9.20
C GLU A 315 20.12 2.24 -10.70
N LYS A 316 21.25 1.69 -11.14
CA LYS A 316 21.44 1.26 -12.55
C LYS A 316 20.50 0.12 -12.93
N ILE A 317 20.33 -0.87 -12.04
CA ILE A 317 19.38 -1.98 -12.20
C ILE A 317 17.96 -1.43 -12.39
N ASN A 318 17.53 -0.51 -11.52
CA ASN A 318 16.20 0.09 -11.61
C ASN A 318 15.99 0.81 -12.95
N LYS A 319 16.98 1.57 -13.42
CA LYS A 319 16.93 2.23 -14.73
C LYS A 319 16.81 1.22 -15.87
N ALA A 320 17.69 0.23 -15.93
CA ALA A 320 17.67 -0.81 -16.96
C ALA A 320 16.36 -1.62 -16.95
N ARG A 321 15.80 -1.89 -15.76
CA ARG A 321 14.52 -2.58 -15.59
C ARG A 321 13.35 -1.77 -16.15
N MET A 322 13.31 -0.45 -15.91
CA MET A 322 12.30 0.45 -16.48
C MET A 322 12.37 0.52 -18.01
N GLU A 323 13.56 0.41 -18.58
CA GLU A 323 13.79 0.40 -20.03
C GLU A 323 13.58 -0.99 -20.67
N GLY A 324 13.25 -2.02 -19.88
CA GLY A 324 13.05 -3.39 -20.35
C GLY A 324 14.33 -4.13 -20.76
N LEU A 325 15.50 -3.63 -20.33
CA LEU A 325 16.82 -4.18 -20.65
C LEU A 325 17.19 -5.35 -19.71
N TYR A 326 16.39 -6.42 -19.74
CA TYR A 326 16.47 -7.50 -18.75
C TYR A 326 17.81 -8.25 -18.73
N HIS A 327 18.47 -8.43 -19.87
CA HIS A 327 19.82 -9.04 -19.90
C HIS A 327 20.88 -8.15 -19.24
N GLU A 328 20.77 -6.83 -19.35
CA GLU A 328 21.66 -5.90 -18.65
C GLU A 328 21.40 -5.91 -17.14
N VAL A 329 20.13 -6.01 -16.72
CA VAL A 329 19.78 -6.19 -15.30
C VAL A 329 20.45 -7.43 -14.72
N VAL A 330 20.37 -8.58 -15.41
CA VAL A 330 21.02 -9.82 -14.96
C VAL A 330 22.54 -9.66 -14.87
N LYS A 331 23.16 -9.01 -15.87
CA LYS A 331 24.60 -8.74 -15.87
C LYS A 331 25.01 -7.90 -14.66
N LEU A 332 24.31 -6.80 -14.40
CA LEU A 332 24.55 -5.93 -13.23
C LEU A 332 24.40 -6.70 -11.92
N CYS A 333 23.38 -7.55 -11.80
CA CYS A 333 23.17 -8.38 -10.61
C CYS A 333 24.35 -9.33 -10.38
N ARG A 334 24.77 -10.09 -11.41
CA ARG A 334 25.90 -11.03 -11.30
C ARG A 334 27.21 -10.34 -10.90
N GLU A 335 27.51 -9.21 -11.53
CA GLU A 335 28.70 -8.41 -11.20
C GLU A 335 28.65 -7.90 -9.75
N CYS A 336 27.46 -7.50 -9.28
CA CYS A 336 27.26 -7.06 -7.90
C CYS A 336 27.42 -8.20 -6.90
N LEU A 337 26.72 -9.33 -7.11
CA LEU A 337 26.82 -10.51 -6.25
C LEU A 337 28.27 -10.98 -6.11
N LYS A 338 29.02 -11.04 -7.22
CA LYS A 338 30.43 -11.43 -7.22
C LYS A 338 31.30 -10.52 -6.33
N LYS A 339 30.99 -9.23 -6.23
CA LYS A 339 31.68 -8.29 -5.34
C LYS A 339 31.19 -8.36 -3.89
N GLN A 340 29.91 -8.70 -3.69
CA GLN A 340 29.29 -8.80 -2.36
C GLN A 340 29.69 -10.08 -1.63
N GLU A 341 29.77 -11.22 -2.32
CA GLU A 341 30.00 -12.56 -1.76
C GLU A 341 31.18 -12.68 -0.78
N PRO A 342 32.38 -12.11 -1.04
CA PRO A 342 33.49 -12.19 -0.09
C PRO A 342 33.36 -11.23 1.11
N VAL A 343 32.38 -10.31 1.11
CA VAL A 343 32.30 -9.21 2.09
C VAL A 343 31.04 -9.28 2.94
N LEU A 344 29.88 -9.47 2.34
CA LEU A 344 28.58 -9.37 3.00
C LEU A 344 28.12 -10.75 3.51
N GLY A 345 27.52 -10.77 4.70
CA GLY A 345 26.86 -11.96 5.25
C GLY A 345 25.58 -12.29 4.47
N ASP A 346 25.11 -13.53 4.58
CA ASP A 346 24.01 -14.02 3.75
C ASP A 346 22.65 -13.37 4.09
N THR A 347 22.51 -12.79 5.29
CA THR A 347 21.35 -12.00 5.74
C THR A 347 21.44 -10.51 5.38
N ASN A 348 22.53 -10.07 4.73
CA ASN A 348 22.72 -8.65 4.43
C ASN A 348 21.67 -8.16 3.42
N ILE A 349 20.97 -7.07 3.74
CA ILE A 349 19.85 -6.57 2.94
C ILE A 349 20.24 -6.18 1.51
N TYR A 350 21.47 -5.72 1.29
CA TYR A 350 21.93 -5.36 -0.06
C TYR A 350 22.20 -6.59 -0.92
N LEU A 351 22.65 -7.69 -0.31
CA LEU A 351 22.79 -8.99 -0.98
C LEU A 351 21.41 -9.55 -1.33
N LEU A 352 20.50 -9.59 -0.35
CA LEU A 352 19.14 -10.11 -0.53
C LEU A 352 18.36 -9.37 -1.62
N ARG A 353 18.49 -8.04 -1.70
CA ARG A 353 17.86 -7.24 -2.77
C ARG A 353 18.36 -7.64 -4.16
N ILE A 354 19.66 -7.84 -4.32
CA ILE A 354 20.22 -8.26 -5.62
C ILE A 354 19.78 -9.68 -5.96
N LEU A 355 19.78 -10.61 -4.98
CA LEU A 355 19.30 -11.98 -5.17
C LEU A 355 17.81 -12.01 -5.60
N SER A 356 16.95 -11.20 -4.97
CA SER A 356 15.53 -11.07 -5.34
C SER A 356 15.37 -10.63 -6.78
N ILE A 357 16.02 -9.52 -7.15
CA ILE A 357 15.91 -8.96 -8.50
C ILE A 357 16.45 -9.94 -9.55
N ALA A 358 17.61 -10.56 -9.28
CA ALA A 358 18.20 -11.55 -10.17
C ALA A 358 17.25 -12.74 -10.38
N SER A 359 16.69 -13.29 -9.30
CA SER A 359 15.77 -14.42 -9.36
C SER A 359 14.48 -14.07 -10.14
N GLU A 360 13.89 -12.91 -9.88
CA GLU A 360 12.70 -12.41 -10.61
C GLU A 360 12.96 -12.31 -12.12
N VAL A 361 14.07 -11.67 -12.51
CA VAL A 361 14.37 -11.39 -13.92
C VAL A 361 14.81 -12.67 -14.66
N LEU A 362 15.60 -13.53 -14.03
CA LEU A 362 15.98 -14.82 -14.60
C LEU A 362 14.76 -15.73 -14.79
N SER A 363 13.82 -15.72 -13.83
CA SER A 363 12.54 -16.45 -13.97
C SER A 363 11.73 -15.94 -15.16
N TYR A 364 11.65 -14.62 -15.34
CA TYR A 364 11.00 -14.00 -16.49
C TYR A 364 11.67 -14.40 -17.82
N LEU A 365 13.00 -14.47 -17.85
CA LEU A 365 13.79 -14.94 -19.00
C LEU A 365 13.81 -16.47 -19.16
N GLN A 366 13.08 -17.21 -18.33
CA GLN A 366 13.00 -18.67 -18.33
C GLN A 366 14.35 -19.38 -18.05
N MET A 367 15.27 -18.70 -17.37
CA MET A 367 16.54 -19.25 -16.89
C MET A 367 16.36 -19.85 -15.49
N PHE A 368 15.51 -20.89 -15.39
CA PHE A 368 14.96 -21.35 -14.11
C PHE A 368 15.98 -21.95 -13.15
N GLU A 369 17.03 -22.61 -13.64
CA GLU A 369 18.05 -23.24 -12.79
C GLU A 369 18.80 -22.19 -11.97
N GLU A 370 19.37 -21.18 -12.64
CA GLU A 370 20.05 -20.06 -11.97
C GLU A 370 19.08 -19.23 -11.12
N ALA A 371 17.84 -19.03 -11.59
CA ALA A 371 16.82 -18.33 -10.81
C ALA A 371 16.50 -19.05 -9.48
N ALA A 372 16.44 -20.38 -9.50
CA ALA A 372 16.17 -21.20 -8.33
C ALA A 372 17.32 -21.16 -7.32
N ASP A 373 18.58 -21.13 -7.78
CA ASP A 373 19.74 -21.00 -6.92
C ASP A 373 19.73 -19.67 -6.15
N TYR A 374 19.46 -18.55 -6.84
CA TYR A 374 19.34 -17.25 -6.19
C TYR A 374 18.09 -17.16 -5.29
N ALA A 375 16.96 -17.74 -5.71
CA ALA A 375 15.76 -17.81 -4.89
C ALA A 375 16.02 -18.54 -3.56
N LYS A 376 16.72 -19.68 -3.62
CA LYS A 376 17.05 -20.47 -2.42
C LYS A 376 17.91 -19.67 -1.46
N ARG A 377 19.01 -19.07 -1.95
CA ARG A 377 19.89 -18.21 -1.13
C ARG A 377 19.12 -17.04 -0.49
N MET A 378 18.23 -16.43 -1.26
CA MET A 378 17.39 -15.33 -0.77
C MET A 378 16.45 -15.80 0.37
N VAL A 379 15.75 -16.92 0.19
CA VAL A 379 14.85 -17.49 1.20
C VAL A 379 15.62 -17.83 2.48
N ASP A 380 16.79 -18.47 2.35
CA ASP A 380 17.61 -18.85 3.51
C ASP A 380 18.08 -17.62 4.31
N GLY A 381 18.39 -16.50 3.65
CA GLY A 381 18.79 -15.26 4.31
C GLY A 381 17.65 -14.40 4.85
N TYR A 382 16.38 -14.72 4.52
CA TYR A 382 15.20 -14.06 5.09
C TYR A 382 14.73 -14.64 6.43
N LEU A 383 15.19 -15.86 6.79
CA LEU A 383 14.91 -16.53 8.06
C LEU A 383 15.62 -15.83 9.24
#